data_AF-A0ABD1I7D3-F1
#
_entry.id   AF-A0ABD1I7D3-F1
#
_cell.length_a   1.000
_cell.length_b   1.000
_cell.length_c   1.000
_cell.angle_alpha   90.00
_cell.angle_beta   90.00
_cell.angle_gamma   90.00
#
_symmetry.space_group_name_H-M   'P 1'
#
loop_
_entity.id
_entity.type
_entity.pdbx_description
1 polymer ?
#
loop_
_entity_poly.entity_id
_entity_poly.type
_entity_poly.pdbx_seq_one_letter_code
_entity_poly.pdbx_strand_id
1 'polypeptide(L)'
;MSKLSKLNVSNPKAWVVIGVGLAGVLIVAELNRRPLKAKNSVNEDFGGFVERFELLPYPQPPPPAARLPLSGLTFAVSDNFDVKGYVTGYGSADWKRTHEATPDTAEAVKTMLRSGATCVGKTVMDQLGFGILGENKNYGTPIESTLKNHLMFLEDHLADLQWLLLAKL
;
A
#
# COMPACT_ATOMS: atom_id res chain seq x y z
N MET A 1 49.80 30.85 9.79
CA MET A 1 49.16 31.99 9.08
C MET A 1 48.33 31.44 7.92
N SER A 2 47.07 31.09 8.15
CA SER A 2 46.14 30.61 7.11
C SER A 2 45.39 31.80 6.50
N LYS A 3 45.48 31.97 5.18
CA LYS A 3 44.70 32.94 4.40
C LYS A 3 43.21 32.55 4.46
N LEU A 4 42.45 33.14 5.37
CA LEU A 4 40.99 33.16 5.28
C LEU A 4 40.59 34.11 4.15
N SER A 5 40.17 33.52 3.03
CA SER A 5 39.56 34.24 1.91
C SER A 5 38.28 34.92 2.39
N LYS A 6 38.32 36.25 2.49
CA LYS A 6 37.13 37.10 2.64
C LYS A 6 36.19 36.84 1.47
N LEU A 7 35.11 36.09 1.71
CA LEU A 7 33.98 36.02 0.79
C LEU A 7 33.31 37.39 0.79
N ASN A 8 33.36 38.08 -0.34
CA ASN A 8 32.80 39.42 -0.49
C ASN A 8 31.26 39.32 -0.65
N VAL A 9 30.53 39.48 0.46
CA VAL A 9 29.06 39.33 0.58
C VAL A 9 28.25 40.42 -0.16
N SER A 10 28.92 41.43 -0.73
CA SER A 10 28.27 42.56 -1.41
C SER A 10 27.96 42.36 -2.91
N ASN A 11 28.35 41.23 -3.51
CA ASN A 11 28.13 41.01 -4.94
C ASN A 11 26.73 40.43 -5.19
N PRO A 12 25.82 41.16 -5.87
CA PRO A 12 24.46 40.67 -6.15
C PRO A 12 24.48 39.38 -6.99
N LYS A 13 25.54 39.17 -7.80
CA LYS A 13 25.72 37.93 -8.58
C LYS A 13 26.02 36.72 -7.69
N ALA A 14 26.65 36.90 -6.53
CA ALA A 14 26.90 35.82 -5.58
C ALA A 14 25.59 35.32 -4.94
N TRP A 15 24.67 36.24 -4.63
CA TRP A 15 23.34 35.90 -4.13
C TRP A 15 22.49 35.14 -5.15
N VAL A 16 22.61 35.47 -6.44
CA VAL A 16 21.93 34.73 -7.52
C VAL A 16 22.44 33.29 -7.60
N VAL A 17 23.76 33.06 -7.54
CA VAL A 17 24.33 31.72 -7.60
C VAL A 17 23.92 30.88 -6.38
N ILE A 18 23.92 31.48 -5.18
CA ILE A 18 23.48 30.80 -3.95
C ILE A 18 21.98 30.49 -4.02
N GLY A 19 21.16 31.44 -4.50
CA GLY A 19 19.72 31.26 -4.64
C GLY A 19 19.33 30.18 -5.64
N VAL A 20 19.99 30.14 -6.81
CA VAL A 20 19.77 29.10 -7.83
C VAL A 20 20.25 27.74 -7.33
N GLY A 21 21.36 27.68 -6.59
CA GLY A 21 21.84 26.45 -5.96
C GLY A 21 20.86 25.90 -4.91
N LEU A 22 20.36 26.75 -4.01
CA LEU A 22 19.36 26.36 -3.00
C LEU A 22 18.04 25.95 -3.63
N ALA A 23 17.57 26.66 -4.67
CA ALA A 23 16.36 26.29 -5.40
C ALA A 23 16.52 24.94 -6.13
N GLY A 24 17.67 24.69 -6.76
CA GLY A 24 17.97 23.40 -7.39
C GLY A 24 17.99 22.25 -6.38
N VAL A 25 18.62 22.44 -5.22
CA VAL A 25 18.63 21.44 -4.13
C VAL A 25 17.23 21.21 -3.58
N LEU A 26 16.41 22.25 -3.41
CA LEU A 26 15.02 22.12 -2.95
C LEU A 26 14.15 21.40 -3.99
N ILE A 27 14.30 21.70 -5.27
CA ILE A 27 13.57 21.00 -6.35
C ILE A 27 13.97 19.53 -6.41
N VAL A 28 15.27 19.21 -6.35
CA VAL A 28 15.73 17.81 -6.31
C VAL A 28 15.27 17.10 -5.04
N ALA A 29 15.29 17.77 -3.90
CA ALA A 29 14.78 17.22 -2.65
C ALA A 29 13.26 16.97 -2.71
N GLU A 30 12.48 17.89 -3.29
CA GLU A 30 11.03 17.75 -3.42
C GLU A 30 10.64 16.69 -4.47
N LEU A 31 11.37 16.60 -5.58
CA LEU A 31 11.18 15.53 -6.58
C LEU A 31 11.60 14.15 -6.06
N ASN A 32 12.56 14.11 -5.13
CA ASN A 32 13.06 12.89 -4.51
C ASN A 32 12.43 12.59 -3.13
N ARG A 33 11.42 13.37 -2.70
CA ARG A 33 10.53 13.05 -1.56
C ARG A 33 9.56 11.91 -1.91
N ARG A 34 10.06 10.87 -2.58
CA ARG A 34 9.38 9.58 -2.68
C ARG A 34 9.60 8.81 -1.38
N PRO A 35 8.57 8.12 -0.87
CA PRO A 35 8.27 8.08 0.55
C PRO A 35 9.23 7.15 1.29
N LEU A 36 10.03 7.71 2.21
CA LEU A 36 10.68 6.95 3.29
C LEU A 36 9.68 6.10 4.11
N LYS A 37 8.38 6.38 4.01
CA LYS A 37 7.29 5.63 4.63
C LYS A 37 7.11 4.20 4.07
N ALA A 38 7.40 3.97 2.79
CA ALA A 38 7.24 2.65 2.18
C ALA A 38 8.27 1.63 2.69
N LYS A 39 9.47 2.07 3.09
CA LYS A 39 10.50 1.16 3.59
C LYS A 39 10.22 0.67 5.02
N ASN A 40 9.49 1.45 5.82
CA ASN A 40 9.14 1.07 7.18
C ASN A 40 7.93 0.11 7.22
N SER A 41 6.94 0.25 6.32
CA SER A 41 5.79 -0.67 6.28
C SER A 41 6.18 -2.10 5.87
N VAL A 42 7.18 -2.26 5.00
CA VAL A 42 7.65 -3.59 4.56
C VAL A 42 8.17 -4.44 5.74
N ASN A 43 8.73 -3.81 6.80
CA ASN A 43 9.27 -4.52 7.95
C ASN A 43 8.21 -4.99 8.97
N GLU A 44 7.05 -4.33 9.04
CA GLU A 44 5.97 -4.73 9.96
C GLU A 44 5.09 -5.84 9.38
N ASP A 45 5.15 -6.03 8.06
CA ASP A 45 4.17 -6.80 7.29
C ASP A 45 4.69 -8.13 6.78
N PHE A 46 5.93 -8.48 7.13
CA PHE A 46 6.61 -9.68 6.64
C PHE A 46 6.59 -9.79 5.09
N GLY A 47 6.46 -8.67 4.40
CA GLY A 47 6.31 -8.62 2.93
C GLY A 47 4.93 -9.06 2.40
N GLY A 48 3.91 -9.24 3.23
CA GLY A 48 2.57 -9.70 2.80
C GLY A 48 1.70 -8.63 2.13
N PHE A 49 2.03 -7.34 2.27
CA PHE A 49 1.25 -6.23 1.73
C PHE A 49 2.01 -5.47 0.63
N VAL A 50 1.35 -5.28 -0.52
CA VAL A 50 1.82 -4.38 -1.60
C VAL A 50 1.53 -2.93 -1.23
N GLU A 51 0.38 -2.69 -0.60
CA GLU A 51 -0.05 -1.35 -0.22
C GLU A 51 -0.96 -1.41 1.01
N ARG A 52 -0.70 -0.52 1.98
CA ARG A 52 -1.52 -0.39 3.19
C ARG A 52 -2.41 0.83 3.13
N PHE A 53 -3.67 0.60 3.42
CA PHE A 53 -4.68 1.64 3.57
C PHE A 53 -5.83 1.11 4.42
N GLU A 54 -6.64 2.01 4.97
CA GLU A 54 -7.81 1.63 5.75
C GLU A 54 -9.08 2.09 5.03
N LEU A 55 -9.97 1.15 4.73
CA LEU A 55 -11.35 1.46 4.33
C LEU A 55 -12.28 1.11 5.47
N LEU A 56 -12.91 2.15 6.01
CA LEU A 56 -13.85 2.01 7.10
C LEU A 56 -15.12 1.28 6.64
N PRO A 57 -15.70 0.43 7.50
CA PRO A 57 -16.96 -0.24 7.22
C PRO A 57 -18.10 0.77 7.15
N TYR A 58 -19.24 0.30 6.63
CA TYR A 58 -20.47 1.06 6.71
C TYR A 58 -20.89 1.25 8.18
N PRO A 59 -21.51 2.39 8.54
CA PRO A 59 -21.97 2.64 9.90
C PRO A 59 -22.90 1.54 10.40
N GLN A 60 -22.69 1.13 11.65
CA GLN A 60 -23.58 0.17 12.31
C GLN A 60 -25.00 0.77 12.42
N PRO A 61 -26.06 -0.04 12.23
CA PRO A 61 -27.41 0.43 12.43
C PRO A 61 -27.66 0.79 13.90
N PRO A 62 -28.50 1.80 14.20
CA PRO A 62 -28.77 2.19 15.58
C PRO A 62 -29.55 1.09 16.32
N PRO A 63 -29.38 0.94 17.66
CA PRO A 63 -30.20 0.04 18.47
C PRO A 63 -31.70 0.33 18.27
N PRO A 64 -32.59 -0.69 18.23
CA PRO A 64 -32.39 -2.10 18.61
C PRO A 64 -31.90 -3.02 17.49
N ALA A 65 -31.49 -2.49 16.33
CA ALA A 65 -31.02 -3.32 15.22
C ALA A 65 -29.78 -4.15 15.62
N ALA A 66 -29.71 -5.39 15.12
CA ALA A 66 -28.58 -6.26 15.34
C ALA A 66 -27.30 -5.68 14.70
N ARG A 67 -26.15 -5.90 15.34
CA ARG A 67 -24.84 -5.55 14.76
C ARG A 67 -24.63 -6.27 13.44
N LEU A 68 -23.89 -5.63 12.54
CA LEU A 68 -23.47 -6.24 11.29
C LEU A 68 -22.58 -7.47 11.55
N PRO A 69 -22.68 -8.52 10.72
CA PRO A 69 -22.13 -9.84 11.01
C PRO A 69 -20.60 -9.87 11.10
N LEU A 70 -19.90 -8.96 10.42
CA LEU A 70 -18.43 -8.87 10.43
C LEU A 70 -17.94 -7.64 11.20
N SER A 71 -18.79 -7.03 12.02
CA SER A 71 -18.44 -5.87 12.83
C SER A 71 -17.20 -6.14 13.69
N GLY A 72 -16.17 -5.31 13.53
CA GLY A 72 -14.92 -5.41 14.29
C GLY A 72 -13.89 -6.39 13.72
N LEU A 73 -14.18 -7.01 12.58
CA LEU A 73 -13.21 -7.81 11.84
C LEU A 73 -12.45 -6.95 10.83
N THR A 74 -11.23 -7.39 10.52
CA THR A 74 -10.39 -6.78 9.48
C THR A 74 -10.16 -7.75 8.34
N PHE A 75 -10.04 -7.25 7.12
CA PHE A 75 -9.70 -8.06 5.96
C PHE A 75 -8.70 -7.33 5.07
N ALA A 76 -7.97 -8.09 4.27
CA ALA A 76 -7.11 -7.59 3.22
C ALA A 76 -7.52 -8.24 1.90
N VAL A 77 -7.28 -7.54 0.79
CA VAL A 77 -7.69 -7.99 -0.54
C VAL A 77 -6.46 -8.25 -1.41
N SER A 78 -6.52 -9.26 -2.26
CA SER A 78 -5.46 -9.44 -3.25
C SER A 78 -5.34 -8.23 -4.20
N ASP A 79 -4.14 -7.97 -4.74
CA ASP A 79 -3.87 -6.81 -5.61
C ASP A 79 -4.55 -6.89 -6.99
N ASN A 80 -5.39 -7.90 -7.23
CA ASN A 80 -6.32 -7.99 -8.37
C ASN A 80 -7.71 -7.38 -8.08
N PHE A 81 -8.04 -7.05 -6.83
CA PHE A 81 -9.32 -6.44 -6.49
C PHE A 81 -9.30 -4.93 -6.67
N ASP A 82 -10.29 -4.43 -7.41
CA ASP A 82 -10.51 -3.01 -7.59
C ASP A 82 -10.93 -2.32 -6.29
N VAL A 83 -10.24 -1.23 -5.95
CA VAL A 83 -10.54 -0.38 -4.80
C VAL A 83 -10.49 1.07 -5.24
N LYS A 84 -11.60 1.78 -5.05
CA LYS A 84 -11.71 3.19 -5.42
C LYS A 84 -10.55 4.02 -4.86
N GLY A 85 -9.86 4.73 -5.76
CA GLY A 85 -8.74 5.61 -5.40
C GLY A 85 -7.38 4.91 -5.25
N TYR A 86 -7.32 3.59 -5.44
CA TYR A 86 -6.07 2.82 -5.46
C TYR A 86 -5.88 2.16 -6.82
N VAL A 87 -4.64 2.10 -7.28
CA VAL A 87 -4.29 1.44 -8.55
C VAL A 87 -4.20 -0.06 -8.30
N THR A 88 -5.01 -0.84 -9.01
CA THR A 88 -4.93 -2.31 -9.05
C THR A 88 -3.68 -2.71 -9.82
N GLY A 89 -2.73 -3.36 -9.15
CA GLY A 89 -1.41 -3.66 -9.71
C GLY A 89 -1.31 -5.04 -10.35
N TYR A 90 -2.21 -5.98 -10.07
CA TYR A 90 -2.12 -7.39 -10.52
C TYR A 90 -0.74 -8.01 -10.25
N GLY A 91 -0.08 -7.63 -9.16
CA GLY A 91 1.28 -8.11 -8.88
C GLY A 91 2.35 -7.64 -9.88
N SER A 92 2.08 -6.61 -10.69
CA SER A 92 3.02 -6.08 -11.69
C SER A 92 3.32 -4.60 -11.43
N ALA A 93 4.59 -4.29 -11.15
CA ALA A 93 5.01 -2.90 -10.91
C ALA A 93 4.85 -2.02 -12.18
N ASP A 94 5.06 -2.59 -13.37
CA ASP A 94 4.84 -1.88 -14.62
C ASP A 94 3.37 -1.62 -14.88
N TRP A 95 2.49 -2.59 -14.59
CA TRP A 95 1.05 -2.39 -14.70
C TRP A 95 0.59 -1.25 -13.79
N LYS A 96 1.00 -1.29 -12.52
CA LYS A 96 0.68 -0.25 -11.53
C LYS A 96 1.20 1.14 -11.95
N ARG A 97 2.31 1.20 -12.67
CA ARG A 97 2.89 2.47 -13.17
C ARG A 97 2.15 3.05 -14.36
N THR A 98 1.57 2.22 -15.23
CA THR A 98 0.93 2.67 -16.48
C THR A 98 -0.58 2.82 -16.37
N HIS A 99 -1.21 2.32 -15.30
CA HIS A 99 -2.65 2.37 -15.12
C HIS A 99 -3.07 3.36 -14.05
N GLU A 100 -4.25 3.93 -14.24
CA GLU A 100 -4.86 4.86 -13.29
C GLU A 100 -5.69 4.09 -12.24
N ALA A 101 -5.98 4.78 -11.14
CA ALA A 101 -6.84 4.22 -10.10
C ALA A 101 -8.27 4.05 -10.63
N THR A 102 -8.90 2.94 -10.27
CA THR A 102 -10.30 2.70 -10.61
C THR A 102 -11.21 3.70 -9.88
N PRO A 103 -12.27 4.21 -10.54
CA PRO A 103 -13.24 5.09 -9.89
C PRO A 103 -14.20 4.35 -8.95
N ASP A 104 -14.24 3.01 -9.02
CA ASP A 104 -15.16 2.17 -8.26
C ASP A 104 -14.45 1.04 -7.52
N THR A 105 -15.11 0.50 -6.51
CA THR A 105 -14.62 -0.62 -5.71
C THR A 105 -15.32 -1.91 -6.14
N ALA A 106 -14.59 -3.02 -6.20
CA ALA A 106 -15.13 -4.34 -6.52
C ALA A 106 -16.29 -4.72 -5.58
N GLU A 107 -17.31 -5.40 -6.11
CA GLU A 107 -18.54 -5.71 -5.35
C GLU A 107 -18.28 -6.62 -4.15
N ALA A 108 -17.30 -7.53 -4.26
CA ALA A 108 -16.88 -8.38 -3.15
C ALA A 108 -16.33 -7.55 -1.97
N VAL A 109 -15.51 -6.55 -2.27
CA VAL A 109 -14.95 -5.62 -1.26
C VAL A 109 -16.06 -4.74 -0.67
N LYS A 110 -16.97 -4.21 -1.49
CA LYS A 110 -18.16 -3.47 -1.02
C LYS A 110 -19.02 -4.33 -0.09
N THR A 111 -19.20 -5.61 -0.40
CA THR A 111 -19.99 -6.55 0.41
C THR A 111 -19.36 -6.73 1.78
N MET A 112 -18.05 -6.96 1.85
CA MET A 112 -17.33 -7.06 3.13
C MET A 112 -17.46 -5.78 3.98
N LEU A 113 -17.30 -4.61 3.35
CA LEU A 113 -17.47 -3.31 4.02
C LEU A 113 -18.90 -3.10 4.53
N ARG A 114 -19.92 -3.48 3.73
CA ARG A 114 -21.35 -3.42 4.12
C ARG A 114 -21.70 -4.40 5.23
N SER A 115 -20.97 -5.51 5.32
CA SER A 115 -21.09 -6.48 6.41
C SER A 115 -20.37 -6.05 7.69
N GLY A 116 -19.70 -4.88 7.70
CA GLY A 116 -19.11 -4.29 8.90
C GLY A 116 -17.61 -4.56 9.08
N ALA A 117 -16.94 -5.18 8.11
CA ALA A 117 -15.50 -5.43 8.18
C ALA A 117 -14.69 -4.23 7.68
N THR A 118 -13.50 -4.02 8.24
CA THR A 118 -12.55 -2.96 7.82
C THR A 118 -11.52 -3.54 6.84
N CYS A 119 -11.31 -2.91 5.69
CA CYS A 119 -10.21 -3.31 4.79
C CYS A 119 -8.91 -2.64 5.21
N VAL A 120 -7.81 -3.39 5.35
CA VAL A 120 -6.51 -2.85 5.82
C VAL A 120 -5.41 -2.85 4.77
N GLY A 121 -5.71 -3.21 3.52
CA GLY A 121 -4.81 -3.03 2.40
C GLY A 121 -4.92 -4.08 1.29
N LYS A 122 -3.97 -3.99 0.36
CA LYS A 122 -3.75 -4.91 -0.75
C LYS A 122 -2.57 -5.84 -0.48
N THR A 123 -2.76 -7.13 -0.73
CA THR A 123 -1.76 -8.16 -0.44
C THR A 123 -0.96 -8.53 -1.68
N VAL A 124 0.24 -9.07 -1.44
CA VAL A 124 1.08 -9.59 -2.51
C VAL A 124 0.40 -10.77 -3.17
N MET A 125 0.42 -10.78 -4.49
CA MET A 125 -0.03 -11.89 -5.32
C MET A 125 1.01 -12.17 -6.40
N ASP A 126 0.91 -13.33 -7.03
CA ASP A 126 1.69 -13.66 -8.21
C ASP A 126 1.40 -12.70 -9.37
N GLN A 127 2.43 -12.41 -10.17
CA GLN A 127 2.29 -11.50 -11.31
C GLN A 127 1.21 -12.01 -12.27
N LEU A 128 0.19 -11.18 -12.50
CA LEU A 128 -0.97 -11.47 -13.34
C LEU A 128 -1.75 -12.74 -12.96
N GLY A 129 -1.55 -13.28 -11.75
CA GLY A 129 -2.17 -14.52 -11.30
C GLY A 129 -1.64 -15.79 -11.97
N PHE A 130 -0.50 -15.74 -12.66
CA PHE A 130 0.12 -16.90 -13.33
C PHE A 130 1.05 -17.74 -12.45
N GLY A 131 0.96 -17.59 -11.12
CA GLY A 131 1.72 -18.38 -10.16
C GLY A 131 0.79 -19.07 -9.16
N ILE A 132 1.32 -20.10 -8.50
CA ILE A 132 0.62 -20.91 -7.48
C ILE A 132 1.24 -20.68 -6.09
N LEU A 133 2.42 -20.02 -6.02
CA LEU A 133 3.27 -19.96 -4.83
C LEU A 133 3.33 -18.57 -4.17
N GLY A 134 2.72 -17.53 -4.77
CA GLY A 134 2.83 -16.15 -4.27
C GLY A 134 4.24 -15.56 -4.41
N GLU A 135 5.07 -16.10 -5.30
CA GLU A 135 6.42 -15.62 -5.57
C GLU A 135 6.39 -14.43 -6.54
N ASN A 136 6.41 -13.23 -5.98
CA ASN A 136 6.47 -12.02 -6.79
C ASN A 136 7.89 -11.46 -6.86
N LYS A 137 8.53 -11.47 -8.04
CA LYS A 137 9.88 -10.89 -8.22
C LYS A 137 9.95 -9.39 -7.92
N ASN A 138 8.84 -8.67 -8.06
CA ASN A 138 8.76 -7.23 -7.86
C ASN A 138 8.47 -6.86 -6.40
N TYR A 139 7.73 -7.70 -5.67
CA TYR A 139 7.27 -7.42 -4.30
C TYR A 139 7.84 -8.37 -3.23
N GLY A 140 8.58 -9.40 -3.64
CA GLY A 140 9.08 -10.48 -2.78
C GLY A 140 8.08 -11.62 -2.61
N THR A 141 8.54 -12.67 -1.94
CA THR A 141 7.67 -13.74 -1.43
C THR A 141 7.28 -13.38 0.00
N PRO A 142 5.98 -13.40 0.34
CA PRO A 142 5.55 -13.26 1.74
C PRO A 142 6.27 -14.30 2.59
N ILE A 143 6.96 -13.86 3.64
CA ILE A 143 7.51 -14.78 4.63
C ILE A 143 6.32 -15.33 5.39
N GLU A 144 6.28 -16.64 5.66
CA GLU A 144 5.20 -17.27 6.43
C GLU A 144 5.00 -16.47 7.73
N SER A 145 3.94 -15.66 7.75
CA SER A 145 3.66 -14.79 8.86
C SER A 145 2.57 -15.48 9.66
N THR A 146 2.90 -15.83 10.90
CA THR A 146 1.92 -16.25 11.89
C THR A 146 1.05 -15.02 12.23
N LEU A 147 0.16 -14.65 11.30
CA LEU A 147 -0.73 -13.50 11.41
C LEU A 147 -1.72 -13.81 12.52
N LYS A 148 -1.43 -13.28 13.70
CA LYS A 148 -2.28 -13.39 14.89
C LYS A 148 -3.67 -12.89 14.54
N ASN A 149 -4.62 -13.83 14.58
CA ASN A 149 -6.06 -13.71 14.80
C ASN A 149 -6.71 -12.40 14.30
N HIS A 150 -7.65 -12.50 13.37
CA HIS A 150 -8.62 -11.48 12.90
C HIS A 150 -8.39 -10.82 11.53
N LEU A 151 -7.37 -11.21 10.76
CA LEU A 151 -7.21 -10.78 9.36
C LEU A 151 -7.70 -11.86 8.39
N MET A 152 -8.72 -11.56 7.58
CA MET A 152 -9.17 -12.45 6.49
C MET A 152 -8.61 -12.00 5.14
N PHE A 153 -8.19 -12.94 4.31
CA PHE A 153 -7.77 -12.68 2.93
C PHE A 153 -8.93 -12.96 1.98
N LEU A 154 -9.20 -12.02 1.08
CA LEU A 154 -10.17 -12.18 0.00
C LEU A 154 -9.41 -12.43 -1.31
N GLU A 155 -9.53 -13.64 -1.86
CA GLU A 155 -8.94 -14.06 -3.14
C GLU A 155 -10.03 -14.38 -4.19
N ASP A 156 -9.70 -14.19 -5.47
CA ASP A 156 -10.60 -14.49 -6.59
C ASP A 156 -10.39 -15.94 -7.03
N HIS A 157 -11.47 -16.73 -7.06
CA HIS A 157 -11.43 -18.19 -7.17
C HIS A 157 -10.75 -18.65 -8.47
N LEU A 158 -9.56 -19.25 -8.40
CA LEU A 158 -9.10 -20.31 -9.32
C LEU A 158 -7.97 -21.24 -8.79
N ALA A 159 -7.33 -20.97 -7.64
CA ALA A 159 -6.22 -21.80 -7.14
C ALA A 159 -6.35 -22.31 -5.69
N ASP A 160 -7.46 -22.05 -5.00
CA ASP A 160 -7.42 -21.89 -3.54
C ASP A 160 -8.17 -22.99 -2.74
N LEU A 161 -7.75 -24.25 -2.89
CA LEU A 161 -8.10 -25.33 -1.93
C LEU A 161 -6.96 -25.70 -0.97
N GLN A 162 -5.78 -25.09 -1.10
CA GLN A 162 -4.61 -25.46 -0.30
C GLN A 162 -4.43 -24.61 0.97
N TRP A 163 -4.97 -23.38 1.03
CA TRP A 163 -4.78 -22.47 2.17
C TRP A 163 -5.94 -22.41 3.16
N LEU A 164 -7.15 -22.81 2.75
CA LEU A 164 -8.33 -22.82 3.63
C LEU A 164 -8.21 -23.81 4.81
N LEU A 165 -7.21 -24.69 4.78
CA LEU A 165 -6.91 -25.63 5.87
C LEU A 165 -6.01 -25.07 6.99
N LEU A 166 -5.27 -23.98 6.74
CA LEU A 166 -4.24 -23.49 7.68
C LEU A 166 -4.70 -22.36 8.61
N ALA A 167 -5.85 -21.74 8.36
CA ALA A 167 -6.44 -20.73 9.27
C ALA A 167 -7.39 -21.33 10.33
N LYS A 168 -7.47 -22.67 10.44
CA LYS A 168 -8.36 -23.39 11.37
C LYS A 168 -7.69 -24.46 12.25
N LEU A 169 -6.36 -24.45 12.34
CA LEU A 169 -5.57 -25.18 13.34
C LEU A 169 -4.66 -24.20 14.08
#